data_AF-A0A7V2W9D1-F1
#
_entry.id   AF-A0A7V2W9D1-F1
#
_cell.length_a   1.000
_cell.length_b   1.000
_cell.length_c   1.000
_cell.angle_alpha   90.00
_cell.angle_beta   90.00
_cell.angle_gamma   90.00
#
_symmetry.space_group_name_H-M   'P 1'
#
loop_
_entity.id
_entity.type
_entity.pdbx_description
1 polymer ?
#
loop_
_entity_poly.entity_id
_entity_poly.type
_entity_poly.pdbx_seq_one_letter_code
_entity_poly.pdbx_strand_id
1 'polypeptide(L)'
;MPNAYPVTDHHYDCLVVGAGGSGLRAAVGMVEAGLRVACISKVYPTRSHTVAAQGGINAALGNIIEDDWRYHMYDTVKGSDWLGDQDAIEYMTKNAPAAVYELEHYGVPFSRTEDGRIYQRAFGGQSVEFGKRQAYRTCAAADRTGHAMLHTLFQQALRNKVEFFNEYFALDLLMDEEGACRGVIAMCIEDGSFHRFHAHTTCLATGGYGRVYFSCTSAHTCTGDGNAMVLRAGLPLQDMEFVQFHPTGVYGAGCLITEGVRGEGGFLTNAEGERFMER
;
A
#
# COMPACT_ATOMS: atom_id res chain seq x y z
N MET A 1 -14.86 20.12 34.35
CA MET A 1 -15.31 20.88 33.16
C MET A 1 -16.55 20.18 32.63
N PRO A 2 -17.64 20.89 32.27
CA PRO A 2 -18.74 20.25 31.56
C PRO A 2 -18.20 19.64 30.25
N ASN A 3 -18.73 18.48 29.84
CA ASN A 3 -18.30 17.73 28.66
C ASN A 3 -18.50 18.59 27.40
N ALA A 4 -17.47 19.34 26.99
CA ALA A 4 -17.55 20.24 25.83
C ALA A 4 -17.79 19.47 24.52
N TYR A 5 -17.44 18.18 24.50
CA TYR A 5 -17.63 17.27 23.37
C TYR A 5 -18.27 15.97 23.86
N PRO A 6 -19.38 15.51 23.27
CA PRO A 6 -19.87 14.16 23.52
C PRO A 6 -18.86 13.15 22.96
N VAL A 7 -18.63 12.07 23.71
CA VAL A 7 -17.74 10.98 23.31
C VAL A 7 -18.54 9.69 23.22
N THR A 8 -18.45 9.00 22.08
CA THR A 8 -19.09 7.69 21.87
C THR A 8 -18.04 6.58 21.96
N ASP A 9 -18.31 5.56 22.75
CA ASP A 9 -17.42 4.40 22.93
C ASP A 9 -17.86 3.22 22.06
N HIS A 10 -16.87 2.58 21.41
CA HIS A 10 -17.06 1.38 20.59
C HIS A 10 -16.10 0.28 21.02
N HIS A 11 -16.51 -0.98 20.86
CA HIS A 11 -15.72 -2.16 21.24
C HIS A 11 -15.67 -3.18 20.11
N TYR A 12 -14.46 -3.57 19.72
CA TYR A 12 -14.16 -4.51 18.63
C TYR A 12 -13.07 -5.50 19.05
N ASP A 13 -12.96 -6.61 18.32
CA ASP A 13 -11.81 -7.51 18.49
C ASP A 13 -10.57 -6.88 17.86
N CYS A 14 -10.73 -6.35 16.64
CA CYS A 14 -9.68 -5.69 15.90
C CYS A 14 -10.14 -4.34 15.35
N LEU A 15 -9.20 -3.41 15.32
CA LEU A 15 -9.36 -2.09 14.72
C LEU A 15 -8.34 -1.92 13.60
N VAL A 16 -8.78 -1.49 12.42
CA VAL A 16 -7.92 -1.10 11.30
C VAL A 16 -8.05 0.39 11.05
N VAL A 17 -6.94 1.12 11.07
CA VAL A 17 -6.89 2.55 10.81
C VAL A 17 -6.26 2.81 9.44
N GLY A 18 -7.10 3.14 8.47
CA GLY A 18 -6.77 3.33 7.06
C GLY A 18 -7.44 2.29 6.17
N ALA A 19 -8.05 2.72 5.07
CA ALA A 19 -8.76 1.86 4.11
C ALA A 19 -8.12 1.88 2.72
N GLY A 20 -6.79 1.91 2.67
CA GLY A 20 -6.01 1.61 1.46
C GLY A 20 -5.92 0.10 1.18
N GLY A 21 -5.08 -0.31 0.23
CA GLY A 21 -4.93 -1.73 -0.11
C GLY A 21 -4.58 -2.63 1.07
N SER A 22 -3.62 -2.21 1.91
CA SER A 22 -3.22 -2.94 3.12
C SER A 22 -4.35 -3.02 4.16
N GLY A 23 -4.97 -1.88 4.48
CA GLY A 23 -6.04 -1.82 5.47
C GLY A 23 -7.28 -2.64 5.06
N LEU A 24 -7.70 -2.54 3.80
CA LEU A 24 -8.82 -3.35 3.30
C LEU A 24 -8.49 -4.84 3.31
N ARG A 25 -7.29 -5.26 2.88
CA ARG A 25 -6.90 -6.68 2.89
C ARG A 25 -6.81 -7.22 4.32
N ALA A 26 -6.29 -6.43 5.26
CA ALA A 26 -6.23 -6.79 6.67
C ALA A 26 -7.64 -6.94 7.27
N ALA A 27 -8.53 -5.97 7.04
CA ALA A 27 -9.90 -6.00 7.53
C ALA A 27 -10.67 -7.21 6.96
N VAL A 28 -10.55 -7.49 5.66
CA VAL A 28 -11.14 -8.68 5.03
C VAL A 28 -10.63 -9.96 5.69
N GLY A 29 -9.31 -10.11 5.83
CA GLY A 29 -8.73 -11.32 6.42
C GLY A 29 -9.14 -11.54 7.89
N MET A 30 -9.22 -10.46 8.68
CA MET A 30 -9.67 -10.53 10.07
C MET A 30 -11.16 -10.91 10.16
N VAL A 31 -12.01 -10.38 9.29
CA VAL A 31 -13.43 -10.76 9.25
C VAL A 31 -13.62 -12.21 8.76
N GLU A 32 -12.85 -12.66 7.77
CA GLU A 32 -12.85 -14.05 7.31
C GLU A 32 -12.41 -15.03 8.41
N ALA A 33 -11.57 -14.57 9.34
CA ALA A 33 -11.20 -15.32 10.55
C ALA A 33 -12.28 -15.29 11.65
N GLY A 34 -13.42 -14.63 11.42
CA GLY A 34 -14.55 -14.56 12.36
C GLY A 34 -14.45 -13.49 13.44
N LEU A 35 -13.55 -12.51 13.28
CA LEU A 35 -13.36 -11.42 14.23
C LEU A 35 -14.30 -10.24 13.93
N ARG A 36 -14.72 -9.53 14.97
CA ARG A 36 -15.46 -8.26 14.84
C ARG A 36 -14.47 -7.12 14.59
N VAL A 37 -14.53 -6.53 13.40
CA VAL A 37 -13.54 -5.55 12.92
C VAL A 37 -14.20 -4.22 12.59
N ALA A 38 -13.62 -3.13 13.11
CA ALA A 38 -13.89 -1.77 12.63
C ALA A 38 -12.77 -1.31 11.70
N CYS A 39 -13.14 -0.73 10.55
CA CYS A 39 -12.21 -0.05 9.64
C CYS A 39 -12.50 1.45 9.62
N ILE A 40 -11.59 2.24 10.19
CA ILE A 40 -11.66 3.70 10.23
C ILE A 40 -10.87 4.27 9.05
N SER A 41 -11.44 5.26 8.34
CA SER A 41 -10.70 5.95 7.28
C SER A 41 -11.10 7.41 7.19
N LYS A 42 -10.11 8.31 7.08
CA LYS A 42 -10.34 9.76 6.95
C LYS A 42 -10.87 10.20 5.58
N VAL A 43 -10.86 9.30 4.61
CA VAL A 43 -11.49 9.47 3.30
C VAL A 43 -12.28 8.22 2.97
N TYR A 44 -13.26 8.34 2.07
CA TYR A 44 -13.93 7.15 1.53
C TYR A 44 -12.90 6.14 0.96
N PRO A 45 -13.02 4.81 1.20
CA PRO A 45 -11.96 3.84 0.95
C PRO A 45 -11.32 3.89 -0.45
N THR A 46 -12.13 4.05 -1.50
CA THR A 46 -11.65 4.12 -2.90
C THR A 46 -10.98 5.45 -3.27
N ARG A 47 -10.87 6.39 -2.33
CA ARG A 47 -10.09 7.65 -2.44
C ARG A 47 -8.71 7.54 -1.80
N SER A 48 -8.38 6.41 -1.17
CA SER A 48 -7.05 6.12 -0.65
C SER A 48 -5.99 6.15 -1.76
N HIS A 49 -4.76 6.56 -1.44
CA HIS A 49 -3.73 6.77 -2.45
C HIS A 49 -3.33 5.51 -3.25
N THR A 50 -3.59 4.31 -2.73
CA THR A 50 -3.49 3.05 -3.48
C THR A 50 -4.19 3.12 -4.85
N VAL A 51 -5.29 3.87 -4.97
CA VAL A 51 -6.04 4.03 -6.23
C VAL A 51 -5.19 4.61 -7.36
N ALA A 52 -4.17 5.38 -7.02
CA ALA A 52 -3.30 6.08 -7.96
C ALA A 52 -2.09 5.25 -8.39
N ALA A 53 -1.90 4.05 -7.84
CA ALA A 53 -0.81 3.17 -8.28
C ALA A 53 -1.07 2.65 -9.70
N GLN A 54 -0.04 2.64 -10.54
CA GLN A 54 -0.17 2.40 -11.99
C GLN A 54 0.49 1.09 -12.41
N GLY A 55 1.81 1.01 -12.25
CA GLY A 55 2.70 0.05 -12.92
C GLY A 55 2.35 -1.42 -12.77
N GLY A 56 2.01 -1.87 -11.56
CA GLY A 56 1.62 -3.26 -11.31
C GLY A 56 1.97 -3.75 -9.90
N ILE A 57 1.92 -5.06 -9.73
CA ILE A 57 2.33 -5.80 -8.52
C ILE A 57 3.24 -6.96 -8.92
N ASN A 58 4.36 -7.14 -8.20
CA ASN A 58 5.36 -8.14 -8.56
C ASN A 58 4.98 -9.52 -8.02
N ALA A 59 5.03 -10.54 -8.87
CA ALA A 59 4.98 -11.94 -8.46
C ALA A 59 5.69 -12.81 -9.50
N ALA A 60 6.53 -13.74 -9.05
CA ALA A 60 7.21 -14.69 -9.92
C ALA A 60 6.25 -15.79 -10.41
N LEU A 61 5.29 -15.42 -11.27
CA LEU A 61 4.29 -16.33 -11.84
C LEU A 61 4.83 -17.14 -13.02
N GLY A 62 5.89 -16.65 -13.68
CA GLY A 62 6.48 -17.31 -14.84
C GLY A 62 5.58 -17.30 -16.09
N ASN A 63 4.69 -16.31 -16.24
CA ASN A 63 3.74 -16.30 -17.36
C ASN A 63 4.35 -15.83 -18.68
N ILE A 64 5.42 -15.03 -18.64
CA ILE A 64 6.09 -14.48 -19.82
C ILE A 64 7.39 -15.23 -20.12
N ILE A 65 8.23 -15.39 -19.11
CA ILE A 65 9.44 -16.21 -19.12
C ILE A 65 9.49 -17.01 -17.83
N GLU A 66 10.24 -18.11 -17.79
CA GLU A 66 10.51 -18.86 -16.56
C GLU A 66 11.09 -17.93 -15.48
N ASP A 67 10.54 -18.01 -14.27
CA ASP A 67 10.90 -17.15 -13.16
C ASP A 67 10.91 -17.94 -11.84
N ASP A 68 11.56 -17.40 -10.83
CA ASP A 68 11.67 -17.99 -9.51
C ASP A 68 11.55 -16.90 -8.44
N TRP A 69 10.80 -17.17 -7.37
CA TRP A 69 10.64 -16.22 -6.28
C TRP A 69 11.98 -15.86 -5.61
N ARG A 70 12.99 -16.72 -5.69
CA ARG A 70 14.35 -16.46 -5.20
C ARG A 70 15.09 -15.41 -6.04
N TYR A 71 14.77 -15.29 -7.33
CA TYR A 71 15.29 -14.20 -8.16
C TYR A 71 14.65 -12.88 -7.74
N HIS A 72 13.33 -12.88 -7.49
CA HIS A 72 12.63 -11.73 -6.93
C HIS A 72 13.19 -11.34 -5.54
N MET A 73 13.49 -12.31 -4.67
CA MET A 73 14.15 -12.09 -3.38
C MET A 73 15.51 -11.41 -3.57
N TYR A 74 16.37 -11.95 -4.44
CA TYR A 74 17.68 -11.38 -4.72
C TYR A 74 17.59 -9.93 -5.21
N ASP A 75 16.71 -9.65 -6.17
CA ASP A 75 16.52 -8.29 -6.68
C ASP A 75 16.04 -7.35 -5.58
N THR A 76 15.18 -7.82 -4.67
CA THR A 76 14.66 -7.03 -3.55
C THR A 76 15.73 -6.75 -2.51
N VAL A 77 16.54 -7.76 -2.13
CA VAL A 77 17.66 -7.59 -1.20
C VAL A 77 18.69 -6.61 -1.76
N LYS A 78 19.11 -6.82 -3.02
CA LYS A 78 20.02 -5.90 -3.71
C LYS A 78 19.42 -4.50 -3.85
N GLY A 79 18.15 -4.40 -4.21
CA GLY A 79 17.45 -3.13 -4.40
C GLY A 79 17.24 -2.36 -3.10
N SER A 80 17.19 -3.05 -1.95
CA SER A 80 17.19 -2.46 -0.61
C SER A 80 18.57 -1.97 -0.15
N ASP A 81 19.60 -2.12 -0.99
CA ASP A 81 21.00 -1.85 -0.66
C ASP A 81 21.45 -2.58 0.62
N TRP A 82 20.99 -3.83 0.75
CA TRP A 82 21.23 -4.71 1.91
C TRP A 82 20.72 -4.20 3.27
N LEU A 83 19.96 -3.10 3.31
CA LEU A 83 19.32 -2.61 4.53
C LEU A 83 18.03 -3.38 4.87
N GLY A 84 17.39 -4.01 3.87
CA GLY A 84 16.13 -4.72 4.07
C GLY A 84 16.30 -6.05 4.82
N ASP A 85 15.40 -6.30 5.77
CA ASP A 85 15.35 -7.54 6.55
C ASP A 85 15.00 -8.74 5.65
N GLN A 86 15.93 -9.67 5.52
CA GLN A 86 15.84 -10.73 4.51
C GLN A 86 14.77 -11.79 4.82
N ASP A 87 14.40 -11.98 6.08
CA ASP A 87 13.29 -12.85 6.49
C ASP A 87 11.94 -12.28 6.05
N ALA A 88 11.73 -10.98 6.22
CA ALA A 88 10.55 -10.27 5.70
C ALA A 88 10.52 -10.28 4.16
N ILE A 89 11.66 -10.04 3.51
CA ILE A 89 11.77 -10.10 2.04
C ILE A 89 11.52 -11.52 1.51
N GLU A 90 12.06 -12.56 2.16
CA GLU A 90 11.78 -13.95 1.82
C GLU A 90 10.28 -14.23 1.93
N TYR A 91 9.66 -13.87 3.05
CA TYR A 91 8.22 -14.06 3.24
C TYR A 91 7.41 -13.37 2.15
N MET A 92 7.71 -12.09 1.85
CA MET A 92 7.00 -11.32 0.84
C MET A 92 7.14 -11.95 -0.55
N THR A 93 8.37 -12.23 -0.98
CA THR A 93 8.64 -12.68 -2.36
C THR A 93 8.17 -14.11 -2.61
N LYS A 94 8.32 -14.99 -1.62
CA LYS A 94 7.83 -16.38 -1.66
C LYS A 94 6.31 -16.48 -1.71
N ASN A 95 5.60 -15.60 -0.98
CA ASN A 95 4.13 -15.59 -0.95
C ASN A 95 3.49 -14.73 -2.05
N ALA A 96 4.26 -13.91 -2.79
CA ALA A 96 3.74 -13.04 -3.83
C ALA A 96 2.89 -13.76 -4.90
N PRO A 97 3.28 -14.95 -5.43
CA PRO A 97 2.44 -15.67 -6.38
C PRO A 97 1.04 -15.99 -5.84
N ALA A 98 0.96 -16.56 -4.63
CA ALA A 98 -0.31 -16.91 -4.00
C ALA A 98 -1.19 -15.67 -3.76
N ALA A 99 -0.58 -14.56 -3.30
CA ALA A 99 -1.28 -13.30 -3.07
C ALA A 99 -1.84 -12.69 -4.38
N VAL A 100 -1.10 -12.77 -5.49
CA VAL A 100 -1.59 -12.26 -6.78
C VAL A 100 -2.72 -13.14 -7.34
N TYR A 101 -2.63 -14.47 -7.21
CA TYR A 101 -3.74 -15.35 -7.58
C TYR A 101 -4.98 -15.13 -6.70
N GLU A 102 -4.81 -14.88 -5.41
CA GLU A 102 -5.92 -14.49 -4.53
C GLU A 102 -6.63 -13.22 -5.05
N LEU A 103 -5.87 -12.18 -5.41
CA LEU A 103 -6.43 -10.97 -6.01
C LEU A 103 -7.17 -11.24 -7.33
N GLU A 104 -6.63 -12.12 -8.17
CA GLU A 104 -7.28 -12.53 -9.42
C GLU A 104 -8.60 -13.26 -9.14
N HIS A 105 -8.63 -14.20 -8.20
CA HIS A 105 -9.83 -14.90 -7.77
C HIS A 105 -10.86 -13.99 -7.07
N TYR A 106 -10.39 -12.90 -6.42
CA TYR A 106 -11.26 -11.83 -5.93
C TYR A 106 -11.85 -10.97 -7.05
N GLY A 107 -11.36 -11.11 -8.28
CA GLY A 107 -11.89 -10.45 -9.46
C GLY A 107 -11.08 -9.22 -9.88
N VAL A 108 -9.80 -9.10 -9.50
CA VAL A 108 -8.95 -8.04 -10.08
C VAL A 108 -8.82 -8.28 -11.59
N PRO A 109 -9.21 -7.31 -12.44
CA PRO A 109 -9.18 -7.46 -13.89
C PRO A 109 -7.77 -7.26 -14.45
N PHE A 110 -6.86 -8.18 -14.14
CA PHE A 110 -5.53 -8.19 -14.74
C PHE A 110 -5.62 -8.32 -16.26
N SER A 111 -4.73 -7.61 -16.96
CA SER A 111 -4.49 -7.79 -18.39
C SER A 111 -4.05 -9.23 -18.65
N ARG A 112 -4.30 -9.73 -19.87
CA ARG A 112 -4.08 -11.14 -20.21
C ARG A 112 -3.07 -11.30 -21.33
N THR A 113 -2.31 -12.39 -21.26
CA THR A 113 -1.55 -12.94 -22.37
C THR A 113 -2.49 -13.61 -23.38
N GLU A 114 -1.98 -13.98 -24.57
CA GLU A 114 -2.76 -14.66 -25.61
C GLU A 114 -3.37 -15.99 -25.14
N ASP A 115 -2.71 -16.68 -24.22
CA ASP A 115 -3.16 -17.94 -23.62
C ASP A 115 -4.02 -17.77 -22.35
N GLY A 116 -4.43 -16.54 -22.03
CA GLY A 116 -5.38 -16.24 -20.95
C GLY A 116 -4.78 -16.13 -19.55
N ARG A 117 -3.45 -16.27 -19.40
CA ARG A 117 -2.74 -16.04 -18.13
C ARG A 117 -2.61 -14.55 -17.82
N ILE A 118 -2.21 -14.23 -16.59
CA ILE A 118 -1.97 -12.84 -16.15
C ILE A 118 -0.77 -12.27 -16.93
N TYR A 119 -0.98 -11.16 -17.62
CA TYR A 119 0.09 -10.39 -18.28
C TYR A 119 1.08 -9.84 -17.25
N GLN A 120 2.37 -9.93 -17.57
CA GLN A 120 3.45 -9.36 -16.78
C GLN A 120 4.35 -8.51 -17.68
N ARG A 121 4.80 -7.36 -17.18
CA ARG A 121 5.74 -6.47 -17.89
C ARG A 121 7.09 -6.40 -17.19
N ALA A 122 8.08 -5.88 -17.90
CA ALA A 122 9.35 -5.49 -17.32
C ALA A 122 9.16 -4.26 -16.40
N PHE A 123 10.04 -4.16 -15.39
CA PHE A 123 10.11 -3.03 -14.46
C PHE A 123 11.55 -2.87 -13.97
N GLY A 124 11.87 -1.72 -13.36
CA GLY A 124 13.22 -1.42 -12.90
C GLY A 124 13.73 -2.42 -11.86
N GLY A 125 15.02 -2.73 -11.93
CA GLY A 125 15.70 -3.58 -10.93
C GLY A 125 15.31 -5.05 -10.93
N GLN A 126 14.57 -5.53 -11.95
CA GLN A 126 14.12 -6.92 -12.01
C GLN A 126 14.98 -7.77 -12.95
N SER A 127 15.49 -8.88 -12.43
CA SER A 127 16.33 -9.80 -13.16
C SER A 127 15.99 -11.28 -12.92
N VAL A 128 16.32 -12.14 -13.88
CA VAL A 128 16.35 -13.60 -13.70
C VAL A 128 17.78 -14.07 -13.46
N GLU A 129 17.92 -15.27 -12.89
CA GLU A 129 19.22 -15.91 -12.62
C GLU A 129 20.17 -15.05 -11.77
N PHE A 130 19.63 -14.36 -10.75
CA PHE A 130 20.40 -13.54 -9.81
C PHE A 130 21.19 -12.40 -10.48
N GLY A 131 20.54 -11.61 -11.34
CA GLY A 131 21.14 -10.38 -11.90
C GLY A 131 21.55 -10.44 -13.36
N LYS A 132 21.33 -11.55 -14.07
CA LYS A 132 21.93 -11.74 -15.41
C LYS A 132 21.15 -11.13 -16.57
N ARG A 133 19.82 -11.20 -16.53
CA ARG A 133 18.94 -10.77 -17.64
C ARG A 133 17.67 -10.15 -17.10
N GLN A 134 17.05 -9.25 -17.85
CA GLN A 134 15.78 -8.60 -17.50
C GLN A 134 14.68 -9.63 -17.21
N ALA A 135 13.93 -9.43 -16.13
CA ALA A 135 12.73 -10.22 -15.82
C ALA A 135 11.43 -9.51 -16.22
N TYR A 136 10.35 -10.29 -16.29
CA TYR A 136 9.00 -9.84 -16.61
C TYR A 136 8.04 -10.35 -15.53
N ARG A 137 8.02 -9.70 -14.36
CA ARG A 137 7.25 -10.20 -13.22
C ARG A 137 6.24 -9.22 -12.62
N THR A 138 6.12 -8.02 -13.18
CA THR A 138 5.14 -7.03 -12.75
C THR A 138 3.78 -7.32 -13.39
N CYS A 139 2.89 -7.95 -12.64
CA CYS A 139 1.51 -8.23 -13.03
C CYS A 139 0.73 -6.93 -13.10
N ALA A 140 0.00 -6.69 -14.20
CA ALA A 140 -0.61 -5.38 -14.44
C ALA A 140 -2.05 -5.47 -14.95
N ALA A 141 -2.88 -4.49 -14.55
CA ALA A 141 -4.16 -4.18 -15.17
C ALA A 141 -4.01 -2.88 -15.96
N ALA A 142 -3.55 -3.01 -17.21
CA ALA A 142 -3.05 -1.89 -18.01
C ALA A 142 -2.05 -1.03 -17.19
N ASP A 143 -2.30 0.27 -17.05
CA ASP A 143 -1.55 1.21 -16.21
C ASP A 143 -2.38 1.71 -15.01
N ARG A 144 -3.39 0.94 -14.59
CA ARG A 144 -4.35 1.30 -13.53
C ARG A 144 -4.45 0.21 -12.47
N THR A 145 -3.35 -0.48 -12.20
CA THR A 145 -3.36 -1.67 -11.33
C THR A 145 -3.81 -1.34 -9.91
N GLY A 146 -3.40 -0.21 -9.36
CA GLY A 146 -3.84 0.26 -8.04
C GLY A 146 -5.33 0.56 -7.97
N HIS A 147 -5.89 1.19 -9.00
CA HIS A 147 -7.32 1.42 -9.13
C HIS A 147 -8.09 0.10 -9.15
N ALA A 148 -7.68 -0.84 -10.01
CA ALA A 148 -8.29 -2.16 -10.12
C ALA A 148 -8.25 -2.91 -8.77
N MET A 149 -7.07 -3.00 -8.13
CA MET A 149 -6.89 -3.67 -6.85
C MET A 149 -7.74 -3.04 -5.74
N LEU A 150 -7.71 -1.71 -5.61
CA LEU A 150 -8.41 -1.04 -4.50
C LEU A 150 -9.93 -1.19 -4.62
N HIS A 151 -10.48 -1.06 -5.84
CA HIS A 151 -11.91 -1.27 -6.06
C HIS A 151 -12.33 -2.72 -5.80
N THR A 152 -11.56 -3.70 -6.26
CA THR A 152 -11.83 -5.11 -5.99
C THR A 152 -11.77 -5.43 -4.50
N LEU A 153 -10.73 -4.98 -3.79
CA LEU A 153 -10.61 -5.19 -2.35
C LEU A 153 -11.76 -4.55 -1.58
N PHE A 154 -12.19 -3.34 -1.98
CA PHE A 154 -13.34 -2.69 -1.36
C PHE A 154 -14.64 -3.49 -1.61
N GLN A 155 -14.85 -4.02 -2.82
CA GLN A 155 -15.98 -4.90 -3.12
C GLN A 155 -15.96 -6.17 -2.26
N GLN A 156 -14.79 -6.80 -2.06
CA GLN A 156 -14.66 -7.95 -1.17
C GLN A 156 -14.90 -7.58 0.30
N ALA A 157 -14.48 -6.40 0.74
CA ALA A 157 -14.78 -5.91 2.08
C ALA A 157 -16.29 -5.70 2.31
N LEU A 158 -17.01 -5.16 1.31
CA LEU A 158 -18.47 -5.06 1.35
C LEU A 158 -19.14 -6.45 1.38
N ARG A 159 -18.66 -7.39 0.55
CA ARG A 159 -19.15 -8.78 0.54
C ARG A 159 -18.98 -9.45 1.90
N ASN A 160 -17.84 -9.23 2.54
CA ASN A 160 -17.52 -9.75 3.86
C ASN A 160 -18.13 -8.90 5.01
N LYS A 161 -18.92 -7.85 4.71
CA LYS A 161 -19.60 -7.00 5.70
C LYS A 161 -18.64 -6.36 6.72
N VAL A 162 -17.46 -5.93 6.28
CA VAL A 162 -16.57 -5.11 7.09
C VAL A 162 -17.32 -3.86 7.57
N GLU A 163 -17.24 -3.56 8.87
CA GLU A 163 -17.86 -2.36 9.45
C GLU A 163 -16.96 -1.15 9.21
N PHE A 164 -17.48 -0.16 8.49
CA PHE A 164 -16.73 1.02 8.08
C PHE A 164 -17.16 2.28 8.84
N PHE A 165 -16.16 3.01 9.32
CA PHE A 165 -16.28 4.36 9.82
C PHE A 165 -15.60 5.29 8.82
N ASN A 166 -16.34 5.64 7.78
CA ASN A 166 -15.87 6.48 6.69
C ASN A 166 -15.87 7.94 7.10
N GLU A 167 -14.83 8.67 6.69
CA GLU A 167 -14.61 10.08 7.04
C GLU A 167 -14.51 10.31 8.55
N TYR A 168 -13.79 9.40 9.21
CA TYR A 168 -13.34 9.53 10.60
C TYR A 168 -11.84 9.77 10.62
N PHE A 169 -11.42 10.85 11.28
CA PHE A 169 -10.02 11.22 11.41
C PHE A 169 -9.46 10.69 12.73
N ALA A 170 -8.61 9.65 12.67
CA ALA A 170 -7.92 9.15 13.85
C ALA A 170 -6.89 10.17 14.37
N LEU A 171 -6.94 10.46 15.66
CA LEU A 171 -6.14 11.51 16.29
C LEU A 171 -4.94 10.94 17.02
N ASP A 172 -5.17 9.97 17.92
CA ASP A 172 -4.15 9.37 18.77
C ASP A 172 -4.47 7.93 19.15
N LEU A 173 -3.41 7.18 19.48
CA LEU A 173 -3.52 5.85 20.08
C LEU A 173 -3.99 5.98 21.53
N LEU A 174 -4.83 5.04 21.96
CA LEU A 174 -5.18 4.87 23.37
C LEU A 174 -4.17 3.88 23.99
N MET A 175 -3.20 4.38 24.74
CA MET A 175 -2.19 3.57 25.40
C MET A 175 -2.57 3.34 26.87
N ASP A 176 -2.36 2.14 27.40
CA ASP A 176 -2.50 1.86 28.84
C ASP A 176 -1.20 2.15 29.62
N GLU A 177 -1.25 1.98 30.95
CA GLU A 177 -0.12 2.24 31.85
C GLU A 177 1.05 1.28 31.62
N GLU A 178 0.78 0.08 31.10
CA GLU A 178 1.77 -0.92 30.71
C GLU A 178 2.38 -0.68 29.31
N GLY A 179 1.91 0.35 28.58
CA GLY A 179 2.38 0.72 27.25
C GLY A 179 1.77 -0.08 26.10
N ALA A 180 0.71 -0.84 26.33
CA ALA A 180 -0.03 -1.54 25.29
C ALA A 180 -1.08 -0.63 24.62
N CYS A 181 -1.23 -0.76 23.31
CA CYS A 181 -2.28 -0.08 22.57
C CYS A 181 -3.64 -0.76 22.81
N ARG A 182 -4.64 0.04 23.19
CA ARG A 182 -6.03 -0.37 23.50
C ARG A 182 -7.05 0.21 22.53
N GLY A 183 -6.60 0.84 21.45
CA GLY A 183 -7.48 1.45 20.45
C GLY A 183 -7.01 2.80 19.94
N VAL A 184 -7.95 3.59 19.42
CA VAL A 184 -7.72 4.99 19.02
C VAL A 184 -8.86 5.90 19.44
N ILE A 185 -8.57 7.18 19.59
CA ILE A 185 -9.58 8.24 19.56
C ILE A 185 -9.62 8.86 18.16
N ALA A 186 -10.83 9.09 17.64
CA ALA A 186 -11.06 9.69 16.32
C ALA A 186 -12.18 10.74 16.38
N MET A 187 -12.15 11.65 15.41
CA MET A 187 -13.20 12.64 15.19
C MET A 187 -14.02 12.26 13.96
N CYS A 188 -15.33 12.21 14.08
CA CYS A 188 -16.24 12.11 12.94
C CYS A 188 -16.22 13.45 12.19
N ILE A 189 -15.81 13.45 10.92
CA ILE A 189 -15.68 14.69 10.14
C ILE A 189 -17.05 15.28 9.81
N GLU A 190 -18.08 14.44 9.68
CA GLU A 190 -19.44 14.84 9.30
C GLU A 190 -20.12 15.72 10.37
N ASP A 191 -20.00 15.35 11.65
CA ASP A 191 -20.73 16.00 12.75
C ASP A 191 -19.84 16.59 13.85
N GLY A 192 -18.52 16.37 13.79
CA GLY A 192 -17.54 16.85 14.76
C GLY A 192 -17.53 16.11 16.10
N SER A 193 -18.26 15.00 16.23
CA SER A 193 -18.29 14.18 17.44
C SER A 193 -16.98 13.39 17.62
N PHE A 194 -16.66 13.06 18.87
CA PHE A 194 -15.47 12.29 19.22
C PHE A 194 -15.85 10.85 19.55
N HIS A 195 -15.01 9.92 19.10
CA HIS A 195 -15.26 8.49 19.22
C HIS A 195 -14.01 7.79 19.74
N ARG A 196 -14.16 6.94 20.76
CA ARG A 196 -13.10 6.04 21.22
C ARG A 196 -13.41 4.64 20.72
N PHE A 197 -12.48 4.07 19.97
CA PHE A 197 -12.58 2.73 19.43
C PHE A 197 -11.66 1.83 20.23
N HIS A 198 -12.22 1.06 21.15
CA HIS A 198 -11.48 0.06 21.92
C HIS A 198 -11.34 -1.23 21.12
N ALA A 199 -10.12 -1.78 21.10
CA ALA A 199 -9.85 -3.07 20.46
C ALA A 199 -8.72 -3.83 21.15
N HIS A 200 -8.73 -5.16 21.03
CA HIS A 200 -7.63 -6.02 21.49
C HIS A 200 -6.39 -5.90 20.59
N THR A 201 -6.58 -5.56 19.31
CA THR A 201 -5.50 -5.35 18.34
C THR A 201 -5.83 -4.15 17.45
N THR A 202 -4.86 -3.25 17.29
CA THR A 202 -4.97 -2.07 16.42
C THR A 202 -3.93 -2.16 15.31
N CYS A 203 -4.39 -2.19 14.05
CA CYS A 203 -3.56 -2.20 12.85
C CYS A 203 -3.52 -0.80 12.22
N LEU A 204 -2.35 -0.18 12.18
CA LEU A 204 -2.15 1.08 11.47
C LEU A 204 -1.79 0.81 10.00
N ALA A 205 -2.67 1.25 9.10
CA ALA A 205 -2.55 1.13 7.66
C ALA A 205 -2.76 2.49 6.97
N THR A 206 -2.21 3.56 7.57
CA THR A 206 -2.53 4.97 7.26
C THR A 206 -1.84 5.54 6.02
N GLY A 207 -0.99 4.77 5.35
CA GLY A 207 -0.21 5.22 4.20
C GLY A 207 1.02 6.06 4.59
N GLY A 208 1.65 6.68 3.59
CA GLY A 208 2.91 7.43 3.76
C GLY A 208 2.74 8.92 4.04
N TYR A 209 3.85 9.65 3.95
CA TYR A 209 3.98 11.06 4.34
C TYR A 209 4.56 11.98 3.25
N GLY A 210 4.42 11.64 1.96
CA GLY A 210 5.04 12.40 0.87
C GLY A 210 4.69 13.89 0.82
N ARG A 211 3.59 14.32 1.45
CA ARG A 211 3.21 15.75 1.54
C ARG A 211 4.07 16.60 2.45
N VAL A 212 5.10 16.04 3.08
CA VAL A 212 6.17 16.84 3.71
C VAL A 212 7.05 17.56 2.68
N TYR A 213 7.05 17.11 1.41
CA TYR A 213 7.79 17.75 0.32
C TYR A 213 6.91 18.72 -0.48
N PHE A 214 7.53 19.77 -1.02
CA PHE A 214 6.87 20.78 -1.84
C PHE A 214 6.24 20.20 -3.12
N SER A 215 6.98 19.33 -3.82
CA SER A 215 6.50 18.59 -4.99
C SER A 215 6.56 17.10 -4.71
N CYS A 216 5.45 16.40 -4.89
CA CYS A 216 5.34 14.96 -4.70
C CYS A 216 4.24 14.38 -5.61
N THR A 217 4.34 13.09 -5.92
CA THR A 217 3.28 12.32 -6.59
C THR A 217 2.12 11.97 -5.66
N SER A 218 2.34 12.14 -4.35
CA SER A 218 1.41 11.73 -3.30
C SER A 218 0.13 12.57 -3.31
N ALA A 219 -0.99 11.93 -3.01
CA ALA A 219 -2.26 12.63 -2.77
C ALA A 219 -2.10 13.64 -1.61
N HIS A 220 -2.95 14.67 -1.59
CA HIS A 220 -2.99 15.66 -0.50
C HIS A 220 -3.22 15.03 0.88
N THR A 221 -3.75 13.81 0.92
CA THR A 221 -4.06 13.06 2.14
C THR A 221 -2.90 12.20 2.65
N CYS A 222 -1.75 12.14 1.98
CA CYS A 222 -0.57 11.39 2.43
C CYS A 222 0.29 12.21 3.40
N THR A 223 -0.20 12.34 4.63
CA THR A 223 0.28 13.31 5.65
C THR A 223 1.00 12.67 6.84
N GLY A 224 1.21 11.35 6.85
CA GLY A 224 1.94 10.67 7.92
C GLY A 224 1.22 10.62 9.26
N ASP A 225 -0.12 10.62 9.27
CA ASP A 225 -0.89 10.71 10.52
C ASP A 225 -0.60 9.54 11.47
N GLY A 226 -0.52 8.31 10.97
CA GLY A 226 -0.16 7.13 11.77
C GLY A 226 1.25 7.20 12.34
N ASN A 227 2.22 7.65 11.54
CA ASN A 227 3.59 7.90 12.00
C ASN A 227 3.59 8.89 13.17
N ALA A 228 2.80 9.95 13.07
CA ALA A 228 2.69 10.97 14.11
C ALA A 228 1.97 10.44 15.36
N MET A 229 0.95 9.58 15.22
CA MET A 229 0.29 8.90 16.35
C MET A 229 1.29 8.00 17.11
N VAL A 230 2.11 7.24 16.39
CA VAL A 230 3.16 6.38 16.98
C VAL A 230 4.19 7.21 17.74
N LEU A 231 4.68 8.31 17.15
CA LEU A 231 5.63 9.20 17.82
C LEU A 231 5.05 9.87 19.08
N ARG A 232 3.78 10.32 19.03
CA ARG A 232 3.11 10.91 20.21
C ARG A 232 2.87 9.88 21.32
N ALA A 233 2.72 8.60 20.96
CA ALA A 233 2.68 7.50 21.91
C ALA A 233 4.06 7.11 22.48
N GLY A 234 5.14 7.81 22.10
CA GLY A 234 6.50 7.56 22.57
C GLY A 234 7.18 6.35 21.93
N LEU A 235 6.62 5.83 20.83
CA LEU A 235 7.16 4.69 20.10
C LEU A 235 8.07 5.16 18.95
N PRO A 236 9.13 4.39 18.62
CA PRO A 236 10.06 4.77 17.55
C PRO A 236 9.46 4.57 16.16
N LEU A 237 9.95 5.37 15.21
CA LEU A 237 9.87 5.09 13.78
C LEU A 237 11.25 4.63 13.30
N GLN A 238 11.31 4.01 12.13
CA GLN A 238 12.55 3.47 11.56
C GLN A 238 12.76 4.00 10.13
N ASP A 239 14.03 4.21 9.76
CA ASP A 239 14.49 4.51 8.39
C ASP A 239 13.80 5.71 7.71
N MET A 240 13.39 6.70 8.49
CA MET A 240 12.59 7.84 8.03
C MET A 240 13.35 8.79 7.09
N GLU A 241 14.68 8.71 7.07
CA GLU A 241 15.55 9.44 6.14
C GLU A 241 15.54 8.87 4.71
N PHE A 242 15.08 7.63 4.51
CA PHE A 242 15.06 6.97 3.21
C PHE A 242 13.80 7.33 2.42
N VAL A 243 13.85 8.45 1.68
CA VAL A 243 12.75 8.91 0.83
C VAL A 243 13.00 8.58 -0.64
N GLN A 244 12.10 7.81 -1.25
CA GLN A 244 12.17 7.47 -2.67
C GLN A 244 11.70 8.62 -3.55
N PHE A 245 12.55 9.05 -4.49
CA PHE A 245 12.20 9.97 -5.57
C PHE A 245 11.93 9.19 -6.85
N HIS A 246 10.67 9.10 -7.26
CA HIS A 246 10.33 8.41 -8.51
C HIS A 246 10.92 9.16 -9.71
N PRO A 247 11.61 8.48 -10.67
CA PRO A 247 12.34 9.16 -11.74
C PRO A 247 11.48 10.07 -12.65
N THR A 248 10.21 9.71 -12.86
CA THR A 248 9.34 10.34 -13.87
C THR A 248 8.04 10.92 -13.29
N GLY A 249 8.17 11.94 -12.44
CA GLY A 249 7.06 12.86 -12.13
C GLY A 249 6.90 13.91 -13.24
N VAL A 250 5.67 14.22 -13.64
CA VAL A 250 5.40 15.24 -14.67
C VAL A 250 5.93 16.61 -14.19
N TYR A 251 6.73 17.27 -15.04
CA TYR A 251 7.25 18.60 -14.75
C TYR A 251 6.12 19.60 -14.45
N GLY A 252 6.31 20.42 -13.41
CA GLY A 252 5.32 21.38 -12.92
C GLY A 252 4.23 20.72 -12.06
N ALA A 253 3.47 19.77 -12.61
CA ALA A 253 2.30 19.20 -11.94
C ALA A 253 2.63 18.16 -10.85
N GLY A 254 3.73 17.41 -10.98
CA GLY A 254 4.15 16.36 -10.05
C GLY A 254 3.40 15.02 -10.19
N CYS A 255 2.44 14.90 -11.11
CA CYS A 255 1.71 13.65 -11.35
C CYS A 255 2.67 12.51 -11.75
N LEU A 256 2.43 11.30 -11.25
CA LEU A 256 3.23 10.13 -11.60
C LEU A 256 3.02 9.73 -13.07
N ILE A 257 4.12 9.52 -13.80
CA ILE A 257 4.16 8.68 -14.99
C ILE A 257 4.81 7.36 -14.61
N THR A 258 4.07 6.26 -14.76
CA THR A 258 4.52 4.92 -14.41
C THR A 258 5.89 4.57 -14.99
N GLU A 259 6.72 3.92 -14.19
CA GLU A 259 7.94 3.26 -14.67
C GLU A 259 7.64 2.17 -15.71
N GLY A 260 6.39 1.69 -15.77
CA GLY A 260 5.92 0.82 -16.85
C GLY A 260 6.15 1.41 -18.25
N VAL A 261 6.18 2.74 -18.43
CA VAL A 261 6.53 3.36 -19.73
C VAL A 261 7.92 2.92 -20.17
N ARG A 262 8.89 2.84 -19.25
CA ARG A 262 10.25 2.36 -19.53
C ARG A 262 10.29 0.83 -19.69
N GLY A 263 9.49 0.11 -18.89
CA GLY A 263 9.30 -1.33 -19.03
C GLY A 263 8.73 -1.75 -20.40
N GLU A 264 7.90 -0.91 -21.01
CA GLU A 264 7.31 -1.10 -22.35
C GLU A 264 8.17 -0.50 -23.48
N GLY A 265 9.43 -0.12 -23.19
CA GLY A 265 10.41 0.30 -24.20
C GLY A 265 10.70 1.81 -24.28
N GLY A 266 10.02 2.63 -23.48
CA GLY A 266 10.35 4.05 -23.34
C GLY A 266 11.74 4.27 -22.71
N PHE A 267 12.34 5.43 -22.97
CA PHE A 267 13.65 5.79 -22.43
C PHE A 267 13.74 7.30 -22.13
N LEU A 268 14.73 7.68 -21.32
CA LEU A 268 14.99 9.07 -20.97
C LEU A 268 16.03 9.68 -21.91
N THR A 269 15.83 10.94 -22.29
CA THR A 269 16.80 11.73 -23.06
C THR A 269 17.11 13.05 -22.38
N ASN A 270 18.31 13.57 -22.56
CA ASN A 270 18.67 14.94 -22.18
C ASN A 270 18.28 15.96 -23.28
N ALA A 271 18.68 17.22 -23.11
CA ALA A 271 18.38 18.30 -24.06
C ALA A 271 19.02 18.09 -25.44
N GLU A 272 20.09 17.29 -25.50
CA GLU A 272 20.84 16.93 -26.70
C GLU A 272 20.28 15.70 -27.42
N GLY A 273 19.24 15.05 -26.85
CA GLY A 273 18.64 13.83 -27.40
C GLY A 273 19.41 12.54 -27.08
N GLU A 274 20.43 12.60 -26.22
CA GLU A 274 21.20 11.43 -25.80
C GLU A 274 20.41 10.57 -24.80
N ARG A 275 20.39 9.25 -25.02
CA ARG A 275 19.87 8.26 -24.07
C ARG A 275 20.87 8.02 -22.94
N PHE A 276 20.97 8.97 -22.02
CA PHE A 276 22.05 9.04 -21.03
C PHE A 276 22.13 7.86 -20.04
N MET A 277 21.07 7.06 -19.86
CA MET A 277 21.06 5.90 -18.96
C MET A 277 21.90 4.71 -19.47
N GLU A 278 22.43 4.77 -20.69
CA GLU A 278 23.39 3.77 -21.21
C GLU A 278 24.82 3.98 -20.68
N ARG A 279 25.11 5.12 -20.05
CA ARG A 279 26.41 5.49 -19.47
C ARG A 279 26.44 5.31 -17.96
#